data_AF-A0AB37GQ78-F1
#
_entry.id   AF-A0AB37GQ78-F1
#
_cell.length_a   1.000
_cell.length_b   1.000
_cell.length_c   1.000
_cell.angle_alpha   90.00
_cell.angle_beta   90.00
_cell.angle_gamma   90.00
#
_symmetry.space_group_name_H-M   'P 1'
#
loop_
_entity.id
_entity.type
_entity.pdbx_description
1 polymer ?
#
loop_
_entity_poly.entity_id
_entity_poly.type
_entity_poly.pdbx_seq_one_letter_code
_entity_poly.pdbx_strand_id
1 'polypeptide(L)'
;MKTCAYCGSELASNYCSYCEMNLKPDDILENGQRKKHTLSYEPDPADIYKSTPELLKSKTIELIFLLKYARKYRSDVYNGRVNIYRAKQAGQSNEQLEQFQQDSYKEYEKATRKVWVIENIIADRIGYIPEEINDKFLFAYLNKIEKKQGKLMMMKSRS
;
A
#
# COMPACT_ATOMS: atom_id res chain seq x y z
N MET A 1 28.49 13.81 1.63
CA MET A 1 28.25 14.63 0.41
C MET A 1 26.81 14.44 -0.03
N LYS A 2 26.07 15.52 -0.29
CA LYS A 2 24.66 15.43 -0.72
C LYS A 2 24.59 14.93 -2.16
N THR A 3 23.71 13.96 -2.39
CA THR A 3 23.56 13.26 -3.66
C THR A 3 22.08 13.04 -4.00
N CYS A 4 21.76 13.06 -5.29
CA CYS A 4 20.42 12.75 -5.79
C CYS A 4 20.05 11.29 -5.51
N ALA A 5 18.87 11.04 -4.91
CA ALA A 5 18.41 9.69 -4.58
C ALA A 5 18.12 8.79 -5.80
N TYR A 6 18.01 9.39 -7.00
CA TYR A 6 17.68 8.67 -8.24
C TYR A 6 18.94 8.30 -9.04
N CYS A 7 19.83 9.26 -9.27
CA CYS A 7 21.01 9.09 -10.12
C CYS A 7 22.34 9.13 -9.38
N GLY A 8 22.35 9.39 -8.06
CA GLY A 8 23.58 9.44 -7.26
C GLY A 8 24.49 10.64 -7.52
N SER A 9 24.14 11.56 -8.43
CA SER A 9 24.94 12.76 -8.71
C SER A 9 25.07 13.67 -7.50
N GLU A 10 26.24 14.29 -7.35
CA GLU A 10 26.49 15.33 -6.35
C GLU A 10 25.61 16.55 -6.56
N LEU A 11 25.17 17.14 -5.45
CA LEU A 11 24.23 18.25 -5.46
C LEU A 11 24.86 19.51 -4.86
N ALA A 12 25.01 20.54 -5.69
CA ALA A 12 25.34 21.90 -5.25
C ALA A 12 24.07 22.68 -4.80
N SER A 13 22.89 22.25 -5.25
CA SER A 13 21.59 22.84 -4.89
C SER A 13 20.51 21.75 -4.85
N ASN A 14 19.25 22.11 -4.60
CA ASN A 14 18.13 21.16 -4.65
C ASN A 14 17.77 20.72 -6.09
N TYR A 15 18.32 21.36 -7.12
CA TYR A 15 18.12 20.95 -8.51
C TYR A 15 19.18 19.93 -8.94
N CYS A 16 18.73 18.79 -9.48
CA CYS A 16 19.60 17.79 -10.08
C CYS A 16 19.66 17.99 -11.60
N SER A 17 20.84 18.34 -12.14
CA SER A 17 21.02 18.55 -13.59
C SER A 17 20.86 17.27 -14.40
N TYR A 18 21.29 16.11 -13.88
CA TYR A 18 21.15 14.84 -14.60
C TYR A 18 19.68 14.36 -14.67
N CYS A 19 18.89 14.58 -13.62
CA CYS A 19 17.47 14.22 -13.59
C CYS A 19 16.56 15.35 -14.08
N GLU A 20 17.13 16.52 -14.37
CA GLU A 20 16.44 17.73 -14.82
C GLU A 20 15.25 18.17 -13.93
N MET A 21 15.36 17.96 -12.62
CA MET A 21 14.25 18.24 -11.70
C MET A 21 14.68 18.80 -10.35
N ASN A 22 13.76 19.54 -9.72
CA ASN A 22 13.89 19.95 -8.32
C ASN A 22 13.57 18.76 -7.40
N LEU A 23 14.51 18.41 -6.53
CA LEU A 23 14.38 17.35 -5.57
C LEU A 23 13.63 17.84 -4.32
N LYS A 24 12.75 16.99 -3.81
CA LYS A 24 12.20 17.16 -2.46
C LYS A 24 13.29 16.87 -1.41
N PRO A 25 13.15 17.37 -0.18
CA PRO A 25 14.10 17.07 0.90
C PRO A 25 14.37 15.56 1.06
N ASP A 26 13.34 14.72 0.97
CA ASP A 26 13.46 13.26 1.09
C ASP A 26 14.19 12.58 -0.09
N ASP A 27 14.43 13.32 -1.17
CA ASP A 27 15.10 12.86 -2.39
C ASP A 27 16.57 13.33 -2.44
N ILE A 28 17.02 14.05 -1.41
CA ILE A 28 18.40 14.51 -1.23
C ILE A 28 19.03 13.63 -0.15
N LEU A 29 19.84 12.67 -0.57
CA LEU A 29 20.48 11.68 0.31
C LEU A 29 21.98 11.94 0.39
N GLU A 30 22.71 11.05 1.06
CA GLU A 30 24.16 11.15 1.20
C GLU A 30 24.89 10.02 0.48
N ASN A 31 26.03 10.36 -0.12
CA ASN A 31 27.03 9.41 -0.60
C ASN A 31 26.45 8.30 -1.51
N GLY A 32 25.55 8.68 -2.44
CA GLY A 32 24.98 7.76 -3.43
C GLY A 32 23.98 6.75 -2.84
N GLN A 33 23.45 7.01 -1.64
CA GLN A 33 22.38 6.20 -1.05
C GLN A 33 21.12 6.20 -1.93
N ARG A 34 20.37 5.10 -1.84
CA ARG A 34 19.06 4.94 -2.49
C ARG A 34 17.93 5.31 -1.52
N LYS A 35 16.78 5.67 -2.08
CA LYS A 35 15.55 5.84 -1.30
C LYS A 35 15.24 4.59 -0.49
N LYS A 36 14.90 4.81 0.78
CA LYS A 36 14.43 3.75 1.66
C LYS A 36 12.94 3.55 1.47
N HIS A 37 12.55 2.31 1.20
CA HIS A 37 11.17 1.85 1.11
C HIS A 37 10.77 1.00 2.32
N THR A 38 11.54 1.07 3.41
CA THR A 38 11.24 0.37 4.67
C THR A 38 10.03 1.00 5.36
N LEU A 39 9.37 0.16 6.14
CA LEU A 39 8.34 0.56 7.09
C LEU A 39 9.01 0.88 8.43
N SER A 40 8.56 1.94 9.09
CA SER A 40 8.90 2.21 10.50
C SER A 40 8.01 1.41 11.45
N TYR A 41 6.79 1.12 11.02
CA TYR A 41 5.80 0.32 11.72
C TYR A 41 4.86 -0.33 10.69
N GLU A 42 4.20 -1.42 11.09
CA GLU A 42 3.13 -2.03 10.30
C GLU A 42 1.95 -1.05 10.22
N PRO A 43 1.38 -0.77 9.02
CA PRO A 43 0.27 0.17 8.87
C PRO A 43 -0.93 -0.22 9.74
N ASP A 44 -1.65 0.78 10.27
CA ASP A 44 -2.88 0.54 11.02
C ASP A 44 -3.95 -0.05 10.08
N PRO A 45 -4.64 -1.16 10.44
CA PRO A 45 -5.77 -1.66 9.65
C PRO A 45 -6.84 -0.61 9.34
N ALA A 46 -7.04 0.40 10.20
CA ALA A 46 -7.98 1.50 9.96
C ALA A 46 -7.57 2.40 8.78
N ASP A 47 -6.31 2.36 8.35
CA ASP A 47 -5.84 3.14 7.19
C ASP A 47 -6.48 2.70 5.87
N ILE A 48 -7.19 1.57 5.82
CA ILE A 48 -8.05 1.22 4.67
C ILE A 48 -9.11 2.29 4.40
N TYR A 49 -9.46 3.12 5.39
CA TYR A 49 -10.44 4.19 5.24
C TYR A 49 -9.85 5.49 4.66
N LYS A 50 -8.52 5.59 4.50
CA LYS A 50 -7.87 6.73 3.85
C LYS A 50 -8.47 7.01 2.47
N SER A 51 -8.53 8.29 2.11
CA SER A 51 -8.99 8.72 0.79
C SER A 51 -8.02 8.26 -0.31
N THR A 52 -8.49 8.17 -1.56
CA THR A 52 -7.63 7.79 -2.69
C THR A 52 -6.39 8.70 -2.84
N PRO A 53 -6.48 10.05 -2.70
CA PRO A 53 -5.30 10.91 -2.72
C PRO A 53 -4.28 10.63 -1.61
N GLU A 54 -4.72 10.17 -0.44
CA GLU A 54 -3.81 9.76 0.64
C GLU A 54 -3.15 8.41 0.33
N LEU A 55 -3.92 7.43 -0.16
CA LEU A 55 -3.40 6.13 -0.58
C LEU A 55 -2.37 6.27 -1.72
N LEU A 56 -2.58 7.20 -2.65
CA LEU A 56 -1.63 7.51 -3.71
C LEU A 56 -0.27 8.03 -3.19
N LYS A 57 -0.22 8.58 -1.98
CA LYS A 57 1.02 9.03 -1.32
C LYS A 57 1.71 7.94 -0.49
N SER A 58 0.98 6.89 -0.09
CA SER A 58 1.53 5.75 0.66
C SER A 58 2.63 5.04 -0.10
N LYS A 59 3.56 4.40 0.59
CA LYS A 59 4.56 3.50 -0.01
C LYS A 59 3.89 2.24 -0.54
N THR A 60 4.48 1.62 -1.56
CA THR A 60 3.92 0.38 -2.13
C THR A 60 3.80 -0.75 -1.10
N ILE A 61 4.77 -0.86 -0.20
CA ILE A 61 4.71 -1.85 0.88
C ILE A 61 3.54 -1.58 1.84
N GLU A 62 3.25 -0.32 2.16
CA GLU A 62 2.09 0.04 2.98
C GLU A 62 0.79 -0.40 2.28
N LEU A 63 0.66 -0.09 0.98
CA LEU A 63 -0.51 -0.50 0.19
C LEU A 63 -0.72 -2.01 0.17
N ILE A 64 0.36 -2.80 0.12
CA ILE A 64 0.28 -4.26 0.17
C ILE A 64 -0.31 -4.73 1.52
N PHE A 65 0.12 -4.15 2.64
CA PHE A 65 -0.49 -4.41 3.95
C PHE A 65 -1.97 -4.00 3.98
N LEU A 66 -2.29 -2.80 3.50
CA LEU A 66 -3.66 -2.32 3.44
C LEU A 66 -4.54 -3.19 2.53
N LEU A 67 -4.00 -3.77 1.45
CA LEU A 67 -4.74 -4.71 0.62
C LEU A 67 -5.08 -6.00 1.37
N LYS A 68 -4.15 -6.52 2.19
CA LYS A 68 -4.42 -7.66 3.09
C LYS A 68 -5.59 -7.35 4.03
N TYR A 69 -5.57 -6.19 4.69
CA TYR A 69 -6.64 -5.79 5.61
C TYR A 69 -7.96 -5.51 4.89
N ALA A 70 -7.95 -4.83 3.76
CA ALA A 70 -9.15 -4.52 2.99
C ALA A 70 -9.83 -5.79 2.47
N ARG A 71 -9.05 -6.77 1.99
CA ARG A 71 -9.58 -8.09 1.58
C ARG A 71 -10.17 -8.84 2.75
N LYS A 72 -9.50 -8.84 3.90
CA LYS A 72 -10.03 -9.45 5.13
C LYS A 72 -11.35 -8.78 5.55
N TYR A 73 -11.38 -7.46 5.63
CA TYR A 73 -12.58 -6.70 5.98
C TYR A 73 -13.74 -6.98 5.02
N ARG A 74 -13.50 -6.98 3.70
CA ARG A 74 -14.52 -7.35 2.71
C ARG A 74 -15.07 -8.77 2.93
N SER A 75 -14.19 -9.73 3.22
CA SER A 75 -14.60 -11.11 3.53
C SER A 75 -15.40 -11.20 4.84
N ASP A 76 -15.01 -10.47 5.88
CA ASP A 76 -15.70 -10.43 7.15
C ASP A 76 -17.12 -9.83 6.99
N VAL A 77 -17.26 -8.73 6.24
CA VAL A 77 -18.57 -8.12 5.90
C VAL A 77 -19.44 -9.09 5.10
N TYR A 78 -18.86 -9.79 4.12
CA TYR A 78 -19.58 -10.81 3.35
C TYR A 78 -20.09 -11.96 4.22
N ASN A 79 -19.23 -12.48 5.11
CA ASN A 79 -19.60 -13.56 6.02
C ASN A 79 -20.71 -13.13 6.99
N GLY A 80 -20.64 -11.90 7.50
CA GLY A 80 -21.71 -11.30 8.30
C GLY A 80 -23.05 -11.28 7.54
N ARG A 81 -23.02 -10.85 6.27
CA ARG A 81 -24.20 -10.85 5.39
C ARG A 81 -24.80 -12.25 5.20
N VAL A 82 -23.96 -13.26 4.96
CA VAL A 82 -24.41 -14.67 4.81
C VAL A 82 -25.09 -15.16 6.08
N ASN A 83 -24.56 -14.81 7.26
CA ASN A 83 -25.15 -15.17 8.54
C ASN A 83 -26.52 -14.52 8.77
N ILE A 84 -26.67 -13.23 8.43
CA ILE A 84 -27.96 -12.52 8.49
C ILE A 84 -28.99 -13.20 7.56
N TYR A 85 -28.57 -13.54 6.35
CA TYR A 85 -29.45 -14.23 5.40
C TYR A 85 -29.92 -15.60 5.92
N ARG A 86 -29.04 -16.36 6.56
CA ARG A 86 -29.38 -17.64 7.20
C ARG A 86 -30.35 -17.46 8.37
N ALA A 87 -30.15 -16.44 9.21
CA ALA A 87 -31.07 -16.13 10.31
C ALA A 87 -32.47 -15.78 9.80
N LYS A 88 -32.58 -15.01 8.71
CA LYS A 88 -33.88 -14.70 8.08
C LYS A 88 -34.58 -15.97 7.58
N GLN A 89 -33.85 -16.89 6.94
CA GLN A 89 -34.41 -18.17 6.50
C GLN A 89 -34.85 -19.07 7.65
N ALA A 90 -34.21 -18.98 8.82
CA ALA A 90 -34.60 -19.69 10.02
C ALA A 90 -35.84 -19.09 10.72
N GLY A 91 -36.53 -18.11 10.11
CA GLY A 91 -37.75 -17.50 10.63
C GLY A 91 -37.51 -16.38 11.65
N GLN A 92 -36.27 -15.94 11.86
CA GLN A 92 -35.91 -14.86 12.78
C GLN A 92 -35.98 -13.48 12.08
N SER A 93 -37.11 -13.14 11.47
CA SER A 93 -37.27 -11.88 10.72
C SER A 93 -37.97 -10.79 11.55
N ASN A 94 -37.35 -9.61 11.64
CA ASN A 94 -37.95 -8.39 12.22
C ASN A 94 -37.43 -7.14 11.46
N GLU A 95 -38.03 -5.96 11.70
CA GLU A 95 -37.63 -4.71 11.04
C GLU A 95 -36.14 -4.38 11.22
N GLN A 96 -35.58 -4.69 12.39
CA GLN A 96 -34.16 -4.48 12.67
C GLN A 96 -33.29 -5.30 11.72
N LEU A 97 -33.62 -6.57 11.48
CA LEU A 97 -32.89 -7.43 10.53
C LEU A 97 -32.93 -6.89 9.10
N GLU A 98 -34.02 -6.27 8.67
CA GLU A 98 -34.13 -5.70 7.33
C GLU A 98 -33.25 -4.46 7.16
N GLN A 99 -33.21 -3.61 8.19
CA GLN A 99 -32.30 -2.45 8.21
C GLN A 99 -30.83 -2.90 8.23
N PHE A 100 -30.48 -3.85 9.09
CA PHE A 100 -29.14 -4.45 9.12
C PHE A 100 -28.75 -5.07 7.77
N GLN A 101 -29.70 -5.68 7.08
CA GLN A 101 -29.46 -6.25 5.76
C GLN A 101 -29.12 -5.14 4.74
N GLN A 102 -29.89 -4.05 4.68
CA GLN A 102 -29.60 -2.94 3.78
C GLN A 102 -28.25 -2.27 4.07
N ASP A 103 -27.93 -2.07 5.35
CA ASP A 103 -26.66 -1.46 5.75
C ASP A 103 -25.47 -2.38 5.41
N SER A 104 -25.62 -3.69 5.60
CA SER A 104 -24.63 -4.69 5.21
C SER A 104 -24.36 -4.69 3.69
N TYR A 105 -25.38 -4.46 2.85
CA TYR A 105 -25.18 -4.30 1.40
C TYR A 105 -24.31 -3.09 1.06
N LYS A 106 -24.64 -1.93 1.65
CA LYS A 106 -23.88 -0.68 1.42
C LYS A 106 -22.45 -0.81 1.93
N GLU A 107 -22.26 -1.47 3.07
CA GLU A 107 -20.94 -1.73 3.64
C GLU A 107 -20.11 -2.65 2.73
N TYR A 108 -20.70 -3.74 2.23
CA TYR A 108 -20.02 -4.65 1.32
C TYR A 108 -19.62 -3.97 0.00
N GLU A 109 -20.49 -3.11 -0.54
CA GLU A 109 -20.17 -2.31 -1.72
C GLU A 109 -18.98 -1.37 -1.45
N LYS A 110 -18.99 -0.65 -0.33
CA LYS A 110 -17.87 0.23 0.07
C LYS A 110 -16.57 -0.55 0.25
N ALA A 111 -16.61 -1.69 0.93
CA ALA A 111 -15.44 -2.55 1.13
C ALA A 111 -14.89 -3.08 -0.21
N THR A 112 -15.77 -3.48 -1.13
CA THR A 112 -15.40 -3.96 -2.46
C THR A 112 -14.74 -2.86 -3.29
N ARG A 113 -15.34 -1.67 -3.33
CA ARG A 113 -14.75 -0.50 -4.01
C ARG A 113 -13.39 -0.15 -3.40
N LYS A 114 -13.23 -0.24 -2.08
CA LYS A 114 -11.96 0.05 -1.42
C LYS A 114 -10.86 -0.93 -1.81
N VAL A 115 -11.16 -2.23 -1.82
CA VAL A 115 -10.23 -3.26 -2.33
C VAL A 115 -9.80 -2.92 -3.74
N TRP A 116 -10.76 -2.61 -4.62
CA TRP A 116 -10.49 -2.27 -6.02
C TRP A 116 -9.56 -1.06 -6.17
N VAL A 117 -9.78 0.01 -5.39
CA VAL A 117 -8.91 1.19 -5.39
C VAL A 117 -7.47 0.81 -5.04
N ILE A 118 -7.26 0.05 -3.97
CA ILE A 118 -5.92 -0.34 -3.54
C ILE A 118 -5.26 -1.27 -4.56
N GLU A 119 -6.02 -2.21 -5.14
CA GLU A 119 -5.54 -3.12 -6.19
C GLU A 119 -5.02 -2.37 -7.41
N ASN A 120 -5.75 -1.37 -7.90
CA ASN A 120 -5.33 -0.59 -9.07
C ASN A 120 -4.08 0.25 -8.77
N ILE A 121 -4.00 0.89 -7.60
CA ILE A 121 -2.79 1.64 -7.23
C ILE A 121 -1.57 0.72 -7.15
N ILE A 122 -1.74 -0.51 -6.65
CA ILE A 122 -0.66 -1.50 -6.63
C ILE A 122 -0.30 -1.92 -8.07
N ALA A 123 -1.29 -2.24 -8.90
CA ALA A 123 -1.09 -2.64 -10.29
C ALA A 123 -0.30 -1.58 -11.08
N ASP A 124 -0.64 -0.29 -10.93
CA ASP A 124 0.06 0.83 -11.55
C ASP A 124 1.54 0.91 -11.13
N ARG A 125 1.86 0.46 -9.91
CA ARG A 125 3.21 0.60 -9.33
C ARG A 125 4.13 -0.59 -9.57
N ILE A 126 3.58 -1.81 -9.57
CA ILE A 126 4.38 -3.04 -9.70
C ILE A 126 4.01 -3.91 -10.90
N GLY A 127 2.99 -3.51 -11.67
CA GLY A 127 2.57 -4.18 -12.91
C GLY A 127 1.65 -5.38 -12.71
N TYR A 128 1.24 -5.70 -11.49
CA TYR A 128 0.32 -6.81 -11.20
C TYR A 128 -0.39 -6.61 -9.85
N ILE A 129 -1.47 -7.37 -9.64
CA ILE A 129 -2.19 -7.45 -8.36
C ILE A 129 -1.75 -8.76 -7.66
N PRO A 130 -1.17 -8.72 -6.46
CA PRO A 130 -0.86 -9.94 -5.71
C PRO A 130 -2.14 -10.75 -5.44
N GLU A 131 -2.17 -12.02 -5.82
CA GLU A 131 -3.33 -12.90 -5.59
C GLU A 131 -3.51 -13.17 -4.09
N GLU A 132 -2.43 -13.61 -3.42
CA GLU A 132 -2.43 -13.89 -1.99
C GLU A 132 -1.41 -13.01 -1.24
N ILE A 133 -1.82 -12.47 -0.10
CA ILE A 133 -0.98 -11.65 0.79
C ILE A 133 -1.02 -12.26 2.19
N ASN A 134 -0.23 -13.32 2.37
CA ASN A 134 0.00 -13.96 3.65
C ASN A 134 1.32 -13.46 4.28
N ASP A 135 1.61 -13.91 5.50
CA ASP A 135 2.80 -13.46 6.24
C ASP A 135 4.11 -13.88 5.53
N LYS A 136 4.10 -15.04 4.86
CA LYS A 136 5.23 -15.50 4.04
C LYS A 136 5.49 -14.55 2.86
N PHE A 137 4.45 -14.09 2.18
CA PHE A 137 4.53 -13.11 1.10
C PHE A 137 5.10 -11.79 1.63
N LEU A 138 4.53 -11.27 2.73
CA LEU A 138 4.97 -10.00 3.33
C LEU A 138 6.43 -10.07 3.77
N PHE A 139 6.81 -11.15 4.46
CA PHE A 139 8.19 -11.39 4.86
C PHE A 139 9.13 -11.44 3.66
N ALA A 140 8.78 -12.18 2.60
CA ALA A 140 9.59 -12.26 1.39
C ALA A 140 9.74 -10.89 0.71
N TYR A 141 8.67 -10.07 0.69
CA TYR A 141 8.70 -8.75 0.10
C TYR A 141 9.55 -7.76 0.92
N LEU A 142 9.42 -7.76 2.25
CA LEU A 142 10.26 -6.95 3.15
C LEU A 142 11.74 -7.32 3.02
N ASN A 143 12.07 -8.62 2.97
CA ASN A 143 13.45 -9.07 2.75
C ASN A 143 14.02 -8.57 1.40
N LYS A 144 13.20 -8.52 0.34
CA LYS A 144 13.64 -7.95 -0.95
C LYS A 144 13.96 -6.47 -0.84
N ILE A 145 13.14 -5.72 -0.10
CA ILE A 145 13.37 -4.30 0.17
C ILE A 145 14.71 -4.12 0.92
N GLU A 146 14.91 -4.82 2.03
CA GLU A 146 16.11 -4.69 2.87
C GLU A 146 17.39 -5.03 2.11
N LYS A 147 17.42 -6.18 1.41
CA LYS A 147 18.59 -6.62 0.63
C LYS A 147 19.02 -5.64 -0.45
N LYS A 148 18.08 -4.85 -1.00
CA LYS A 148 18.36 -3.91 -2.11
C LYS A 148 18.69 -2.50 -1.63
N GLN A 149 18.35 -2.12 -0.40
CA GLN A 149 18.62 -0.78 0.14
C GLN A 149 20.10 -0.53 0.44
N GLY A 150 20.89 -1.56 0.75
CA GLY A 150 22.32 -1.40 1.07
C GLY A 150 23.24 -1.07 -0.11
N LYS A 151 22.74 -1.11 -1.36
CA LYS A 151 23.59 -0.91 -2.54
C LYS A 151 23.73 0.58 -2.89
N LEU A 152 24.88 1.14 -2.54
CA LEU A 152 25.27 2.50 -2.94
C LEU A 152 25.52 2.59 -4.44
N MET A 153 25.28 3.78 -4.99
CA MET A 153 25.69 4.12 -6.34
C MET A 153 27.20 4.37 -6.35
N MET A 154 27.96 3.47 -6.99
CA MET A 154 29.40 3.60 -7.19
C MET A 154 29.67 4.00 -8.63
N MET A 155 30.14 5.23 -8.85
CA MET A 155 30.70 5.64 -10.13
C MET A 155 32.17 5.17 -10.14
N LYS A 156 32.54 4.24 -11.03
CA LYS A 156 33.96 3.99 -11.29
C LYS A 156 34.51 5.26 -11.92
N SER A 157 35.46 5.92 -11.27
CA SER A 157 36.27 6.92 -11.96
C SER A 157 36.93 6.23 -13.16
N ARG A 158 36.77 6.80 -14.34
CA ARG A 158 37.60 6.44 -15.49
C ARG A 158 38.99 6.99 -15.18
N SER A 159 39.86 6.15 -14.63
CA SER A 159 41.32 6.35 -14.61
C SER A 159 41.87 6.23 -16.02
#